data_AF-A0A1J3CG30-F1
#
_entry.id   AF-A0A1J3CG30-F1
#
_cell.length_a   1.000
_cell.length_b   1.000
_cell.length_c   1.000
_cell.angle_alpha   90.00
_cell.angle_beta   90.00
_cell.angle_gamma   90.00
#
_symmetry.space_group_name_H-M   'P 1'
#
loop_
_entity.id
_entity.type
_entity.pdbx_description
1 polymer ?
#
loop_
_entity_poly.entity_id
_entity_poly.type
_entity_poly.pdbx_seq_one_letter_code
_entity_poly.pdbx_strand_id
1 'polypeptide(L)'
;MRQYLIANNGDDLMVKHERVRSTIAEAEADPVAQKTILRMETRPLIFNELDKEKGRIFEYNETSKPREANSEDKLMGDAITEGKSKMGEFGFDDLRAKLESSRSK
;
A
#
# COMPACT_ATOMS: atom_id res chain seq x y z
N MET A 1 8.89 41.76 -5.90
CA MET A 1 8.41 42.99 -6.57
C MET A 1 8.63 44.29 -5.80
N ARG A 2 8.33 44.36 -4.49
CA ARG A 2 8.51 45.60 -3.70
C ARG A 2 9.94 46.16 -3.77
N GLN A 3 10.94 45.29 -3.64
CA GLN A 3 12.35 45.69 -3.74
C GLN A 3 12.71 46.29 -5.11
N TYR A 4 12.11 45.78 -6.19
CA TYR A 4 12.33 46.30 -7.55
C TYR A 4 11.80 47.73 -7.72
N LEU A 5 10.67 48.07 -7.07
CA LEU A 5 10.14 49.44 -7.08
C LEU A 5 11.04 50.41 -6.30
N ILE A 6 11.62 49.95 -5.18
CA ILE A 6 12.48 50.76 -4.30
C ILE A 6 13.90 50.91 -4.87
N ALA A 7 14.40 49.92 -5.62
CA ALA A 7 15.76 49.91 -6.15
C ALA A 7 15.98 51.08 -7.11
N ASN A 8 17.10 51.79 -6.94
CA ASN A 8 17.45 52.94 -7.78
C ASN A 8 18.14 52.47 -9.07
N ASN A 9 17.37 51.88 -9.98
CA ASN A 9 17.85 51.31 -11.23
C ASN A 9 18.04 52.36 -12.35
N GLY A 10 17.84 53.64 -12.08
CA GLY A 10 17.85 54.71 -13.09
C GLY A 10 16.59 54.81 -13.96
N ASP A 11 15.76 53.77 -13.98
CA ASP A 11 14.46 53.78 -14.66
C ASP A 11 13.41 54.62 -13.90
N ASP A 12 12.58 55.34 -14.66
CA ASP A 12 11.45 56.08 -14.14
C ASP A 12 10.43 55.16 -13.43
N LEU A 13 9.74 55.71 -12.44
CA LEU A 13 8.80 54.97 -11.62
C LEU A 13 7.62 54.46 -12.46
N MET A 14 7.16 55.19 -13.48
CA MET A 14 6.09 54.72 -14.36
C MET A 14 6.49 53.45 -15.11
N VAL A 15 7.69 53.42 -15.67
CA VAL A 15 8.22 52.26 -16.40
C VAL A 15 8.34 51.05 -15.47
N LYS A 16 8.79 51.26 -14.23
CA LYS A 16 8.83 50.20 -13.23
C LYS A 16 7.45 49.66 -12.90
N HIS A 17 6.44 50.52 -12.75
CA HIS A 17 5.07 50.09 -12.49
C HIS A 17 4.50 49.28 -13.65
N GLU A 18 4.73 49.71 -14.89
CA GLU A 18 4.26 49.00 -16.08
C GLU A 18 4.89 47.59 -16.18
N ARG A 19 6.21 47.49 -15.99
CA ARG A 19 6.89 46.19 -15.96
C ARG A 19 6.35 45.30 -14.87
N VAL A 20 6.21 45.81 -13.64
CA VAL A 20 5.67 45.02 -12.53
C VAL A 20 4.24 44.54 -12.83
N ARG A 21 3.38 45.37 -13.43
CA ARG A 21 2.04 44.97 -13.86
C ARG A 21 2.09 43.85 -14.90
N SER A 22 2.93 43.98 -15.91
CA SER A 22 3.10 42.96 -16.95
C SER A 22 3.58 41.64 -16.36
N THR A 23 4.58 41.66 -15.47
CA THR A 23 5.10 40.44 -14.85
C THR A 23 4.10 39.80 -13.88
N ILE A 24 3.27 40.59 -13.19
CA ILE A 24 2.20 40.06 -12.35
C ILE A 24 1.14 39.38 -13.22
N ALA A 25 0.71 40.01 -14.32
CA ALA A 25 -0.28 39.43 -15.22
C ALA A 25 0.20 38.10 -15.82
N GLU A 26 1.49 38.00 -16.17
CA GLU A 26 2.10 36.75 -16.63
C GLU A 26 2.13 35.69 -15.53
N ALA A 27 2.51 36.06 -14.30
CA ALA A 27 2.55 35.14 -13.17
C ALA A 27 1.17 34.68 -12.70
N GLU A 28 0.10 35.46 -12.93
CA GLU A 28 -1.28 35.08 -12.62
C GLU A 28 -1.88 34.09 -13.62
N ALA A 29 -1.38 34.07 -14.86
CA ALA A 29 -1.86 33.14 -15.89
C ALA A 29 -1.49 31.68 -15.59
N ASP A 30 -0.39 31.44 -14.89
CA ASP A 30 0.06 30.10 -14.50
C ASP A 30 -0.17 29.84 -12.99
N PRO A 31 -0.96 28.82 -12.60
CA PRO A 31 -1.19 28.49 -11.19
C PRO A 31 0.08 28.06 -10.43
N VAL A 32 1.10 27.54 -11.11
CA VAL A 32 2.39 27.22 -10.47
C VAL A 32 3.18 28.50 -10.19
N ALA A 33 3.30 29.40 -11.16
CA ALA A 33 3.91 30.71 -10.99
C ALA A 33 3.19 31.53 -9.90
N GLN A 34 1.86 31.51 -9.85
CA GLN A 34 1.08 32.20 -8.83
C GLN A 34 1.46 31.74 -7.41
N LYS A 35 1.57 30.43 -7.19
CA LYS A 35 1.93 29.88 -5.87
C LYS A 35 3.40 30.13 -5.52
N THR A 36 4.29 29.90 -6.48
CA THR A 36 5.74 29.95 -6.23
C THR A 36 6.31 31.37 -6.21
N ILE A 37 5.85 32.24 -7.10
CA ILE A 37 6.41 33.59 -7.30
C ILE A 37 5.63 34.64 -6.51
N LEU A 38 4.29 34.59 -6.49
CA LEU A 38 3.49 35.60 -5.79
C LEU A 38 3.29 35.26 -4.31
N ARG A 39 2.97 33.99 -4.00
CA ARG A 39 2.71 33.55 -2.62
C ARG A 39 3.94 33.02 -1.88
N MET A 40 5.05 32.82 -2.58
CA MET A 40 6.29 32.25 -2.02
C MET A 40 6.06 30.88 -1.35
N GLU A 41 5.06 30.14 -1.81
CA GLU A 41 4.79 28.78 -1.37
C GLU A 41 5.76 27.80 -2.06
N THR A 42 5.99 26.64 -1.44
CA THR A 42 6.75 25.57 -2.09
C THR A 42 6.04 25.12 -3.36
N ARG A 43 6.82 24.83 -4.41
CA ARG A 43 6.28 24.31 -5.67
C ARG A 43 5.39 23.09 -5.38
N PRO A 44 4.17 23.02 -5.96
CA PRO A 44 3.31 21.86 -5.78
C PRO A 44 4.02 20.60 -6.27
N LEU A 45 4.03 19.57 -5.44
CA LEU A 45 4.51 18.24 -5.81
C LEU A 45 3.41 17.54 -6.61
N ILE A 46 3.63 17.36 -7.90
CA ILE A 46 2.72 16.63 -8.77
C ILE A 46 3.23 15.19 -8.85
N PHE A 47 2.48 14.27 -8.25
CA PHE A 47 2.75 12.85 -8.32
C PHE A 47 1.97 12.26 -9.49
N ASN A 48 2.66 11.89 -10.58
CA ASN A 48 2.03 11.25 -11.74
C ASN A 48 1.73 9.76 -11.51
N GLU A 49 2.49 9.11 -10.62
CA GLU A 49 2.30 7.71 -10.26
C GLU A 49 1.82 7.68 -8.82
N LEU A 50 0.51 7.44 -8.65
CA LEU A 50 -0.16 7.44 -7.35
C LEU A 50 0.39 6.34 -6.43
N ASP A 51 1.00 5.30 -7.00
CA ASP A 51 1.33 4.06 -6.31
C ASP A 51 2.82 3.90 -5.99
N LYS A 52 3.65 4.89 -6.35
CA LYS A 52 5.05 4.92 -5.87
C LYS A 52 5.03 4.98 -4.35
N GLU A 53 5.75 4.04 -3.73
CA GLU A 53 5.95 3.93 -2.28
C GLU A 53 4.73 3.48 -1.45
N LYS A 54 3.58 3.13 -2.04
CA LYS A 54 2.44 2.56 -1.28
C LYS A 54 2.65 1.13 -0.78
N GLY A 55 3.77 0.51 -1.12
CA GLY A 55 4.03 -0.90 -0.84
C GLY A 55 3.16 -1.82 -1.70
N ARG A 56 3.03 -3.10 -1.30
CA ARG A 56 2.18 -4.05 -2.02
C ARG A 56 0.72 -3.63 -1.88
N ILE A 57 0.13 -3.10 -2.95
CA ILE A 57 -1.30 -2.78 -3.01
C ILE A 57 -2.06 -4.10 -3.12
N PHE A 58 -2.87 -4.42 -2.11
CA PHE A 58 -3.79 -5.54 -2.16
C PHE A 58 -5.06 -5.07 -2.87
N GLU A 59 -5.25 -5.51 -4.10
CA GLU A 59 -6.51 -5.31 -4.81
C GLU A 59 -7.61 -6.08 -4.08
N TYR A 60 -8.62 -5.36 -3.58
CA TYR A 60 -9.87 -5.95 -3.11
C TYR A 60 -10.72 -6.36 -4.32
N ASN A 61 -10.21 -7.26 -5.14
CA ASN A 61 -11.07 -7.97 -6.07
C ASN A 61 -11.94 -8.90 -5.22
N GLU A 62 -13.25 -8.69 -5.21
CA GLU A 62 -14.25 -9.59 -4.61
C GLU A 62 -14.33 -10.94 -5.34
N THR A 63 -13.20 -11.56 -5.66
CA THR A 63 -13.14 -12.91 -6.25
C THR A 63 -11.84 -13.63 -5.88
N SER A 64 -11.27 -13.40 -4.69
CA SER A 64 -10.63 -14.56 -4.05
C SER A 64 -11.76 -15.48 -3.64
N LYS A 65 -12.17 -16.36 -4.56
CA LYS A 65 -12.94 -17.55 -4.19
C LYS A 65 -12.27 -18.08 -2.93
N PRO A 66 -13.01 -18.36 -1.84
CA PRO A 66 -12.40 -19.11 -0.75
C PRO A 66 -11.72 -20.30 -1.43
N ARG A 67 -10.44 -20.55 -1.12
CA ARG A 67 -9.91 -21.88 -1.35
C ARG A 67 -10.87 -22.75 -0.59
N GLU A 68 -11.83 -23.34 -1.29
CA GLU A 68 -12.70 -24.34 -0.76
C GLU A 68 -11.73 -25.40 -0.27
N ALA A 69 -11.49 -25.39 1.04
CA ALA A 69 -10.97 -26.54 1.74
C ALA A 69 -12.11 -27.56 1.65
N ASN A 70 -12.25 -28.15 0.45
CA ASN A 70 -13.14 -29.27 0.17
C ASN A 70 -12.56 -30.46 0.92
N SER A 71 -12.78 -30.47 2.23
CA SER A 71 -12.40 -31.56 3.12
C SER A 71 -12.94 -31.40 4.54
N GLU A 72 -14.18 -30.95 4.73
CA GLU A 72 -14.83 -31.20 6.03
C GLU A 72 -14.99 -32.72 6.27
N ASP A 73 -15.13 -33.50 5.19
CA ASP A 73 -15.29 -34.95 5.26
C ASP A 73 -13.98 -35.76 5.18
N LYS A 74 -12.85 -35.18 4.77
CA LYS A 74 -11.62 -35.98 4.59
C LYS A 74 -10.96 -36.35 5.92
N LEU A 75 -11.09 -35.53 6.96
CA LEU A 75 -10.46 -35.83 8.26
C LEU A 75 -11.07 -37.07 8.93
N MET A 76 -12.40 -37.19 8.91
CA MET A 76 -13.11 -38.35 9.48
C MET A 76 -12.97 -39.59 8.59
N GLY A 77 -13.08 -39.40 7.26
CA GLY A 77 -12.91 -40.49 6.29
C GLY A 77 -11.51 -41.11 6.35
N ASP A 78 -10.46 -40.28 6.35
CA ASP A 78 -9.07 -40.74 6.39
C ASP A 78 -8.77 -41.48 7.71
N ALA A 79 -9.25 -40.97 8.85
CA ALA A 79 -9.09 -41.62 10.15
C ALA A 79 -9.73 -43.04 10.19
N ILE A 80 -10.91 -43.20 9.57
CA ILE A 80 -11.58 -44.51 9.48
C ILE A 80 -10.81 -45.46 8.57
N THR A 81 -10.26 -44.98 7.45
CA THR A 81 -9.48 -45.82 6.52
C THR A 81 -8.14 -46.26 7.12
N GLU A 82 -7.45 -45.38 7.84
CA GLU A 82 -6.21 -45.71 8.56
C GLU A 82 -6.49 -46.71 9.68
N GLY A 83 -7.56 -46.50 10.46
CA GLY A 83 -7.98 -47.43 11.51
C GLY A 83 -8.28 -48.84 10.98
N LYS A 84 -8.97 -48.96 9.84
CA LYS A 84 -9.22 -50.25 9.18
C LYS A 84 -7.93 -50.95 8.72
N SER A 85 -6.98 -50.18 8.20
CA SER A 85 -5.68 -50.70 7.74
C SER A 85 -4.84 -51.20 8.93
N LYS A 86 -4.86 -50.48 10.05
CA LYS A 86 -4.16 -50.82 11.30
C LYS A 86 -4.78 -52.00 12.05
N MET A 87 -6.08 -52.26 11.87
CA MET A 87 -6.81 -53.39 12.47
C MET A 87 -6.31 -54.76 11.95
N GLY A 88 -5.62 -54.80 10.80
CA GLY A 88 -4.91 -55.98 10.32
C GLY A 88 -3.51 -56.17 10.92
N GLU A 89 -2.84 -55.09 11.33
CA GLU A 89 -1.48 -55.12 11.92
C GLU A 89 -1.49 -55.39 13.43
N PHE A 90 -2.49 -54.85 14.13
CA PHE A 90 -2.69 -55.06 15.55
C PHE A 90 -3.95 -55.93 15.69
N GLY A 91 -3.77 -57.25 15.81
CA GLY A 91 -4.87 -58.18 16.11
C GLY A 91 -5.65 -57.78 17.37
N PHE A 92 -6.69 -58.56 17.72
CA PHE A 92 -7.64 -58.30 18.81
C PHE A 92 -7.06 -58.06 20.23
N ASP A 93 -5.74 -58.06 20.38
CA ASP A 93 -5.06 -57.76 21.62
C ASP A 93 -5.19 -56.27 21.96
N ASP A 94 -5.75 -56.02 23.14
CA ASP A 94 -6.07 -54.70 23.66
C ASP A 94 -4.85 -53.75 23.59
N LEU A 95 -4.92 -52.73 22.75
CA LEU A 95 -3.83 -51.78 22.48
C LEU A 95 -3.33 -51.10 23.75
N ARG A 96 -4.20 -50.98 24.76
CA ARG A 96 -3.90 -50.44 26.08
C ARG A 96 -2.84 -51.26 26.83
N ALA A 97 -2.94 -52.59 26.78
CA ALA A 97 -1.99 -53.48 27.44
C ALA A 97 -0.60 -53.38 26.79
N LYS A 98 -0.52 -53.22 25.46
CA LYS A 98 0.75 -53.00 24.75
C LYS A 98 1.41 -51.67 25.14
N LEU A 99 0.63 -50.59 25.25
CA LEU A 99 1.15 -49.29 25.67
C LEU A 99 1.74 -49.34 27.09
N GLU A 100 1.07 -50.02 28.02
CA GLU A 100 1.56 -50.20 29.39
C GLU A 100 2.84 -51.06 29.43
N SER A 101 2.94 -52.10 28.59
CA SER A 101 4.16 -52.92 28.49
C SER A 101 5.36 -52.14 27.93
N SER A 102 5.11 -51.19 27.01
CA SER A 102 6.15 -50.39 26.37
C SER A 102 6.70 -49.28 27.27
N ARG A 103 5.91 -48.82 28.25
CA ARG A 103 6.37 -47.89 29.29
C ARG A 103 7.25 -48.54 30.35
N SER A 104 7.26 -49.87 30.41
CA SER A 104 7.99 -50.65 31.41
C SER A 104 9.37 -51.12 30.93
N LYS A 105 9.88 -50.61 29.81
CA LYS A 105 11.24 -50.85 29.30
C LYS A 105 12.08 -49.58 29.35
#